data_AF-A0A845XD28-F1
#
_entry.id   AF-A0A845XD28-F1
#
_cell.length_a   1.000
_cell.length_b   1.000
_cell.length_c   1.000
_cell.angle_alpha   90.00
_cell.angle_beta   90.00
_cell.angle_gamma   90.00
#
_symmetry.space_group_name_H-M   'P 1'
#
loop_
_entity.id
_entity.type
_entity.pdbx_description
1 polymer ?
#
loop_
_entity_poly.entity_id
_entity_poly.type
_entity_poly.pdbx_seq_one_letter_code
_entity_poly.pdbx_strand_id
1 'polypeptide(L)' 'MTKILVIEDDATVRESLIDLLEIAGYEVIGAANGNQGLVLAQQEP' A
#
# COMPACT_ATOMS: atom_id res chain seq x y z
N MET A 1 -7.67 -13.67 -1.75
CA MET A 1 -7.43 -12.56 -0.81
C MET A 1 -7.22 -11.33 -1.67
N THR A 2 -7.91 -10.21 -1.41
CA THR A 2 -7.74 -9.02 -2.24
C THR A 2 -6.51 -8.26 -1.75
N LYS A 3 -5.62 -7.94 -2.68
CA LYS A 3 -4.39 -7.20 -2.41
C LYS A 3 -4.53 -5.73 -2.78
N ILE A 4 -4.02 -4.83 -1.93
CA ILE A 4 -4.15 -3.38 -2.09
C ILE A 4 -2.75 -2.75 -2.02
N LEU A 5 -2.47 -1.87 -2.98
CA LEU A 5 -1.28 -1.00 -2.96
C LEU A 5 -1.68 0.40 -2.51
N VAL A 6 -1.09 0.87 -1.41
CA VAL A 6 -1.27 2.25 -0.89
C VAL A 6 -0.08 3.09 -1.33
N ILE A 7 -0.33 4.20 -2.03
CA ILE A 7 0.69 5.19 -2.41
C ILE A 7 0.41 6.48 -1.64
N GLU A 8 1.28 6.80 -0.69
CA GLU A 8 1.09 7.90 0.26
C GLU A 8 2.47 8.44 0.67
N ASP A 9 2.70 9.75 0.60
CA ASP A 9 4.03 10.34 0.82
C ASP A 9 4.35 10.55 2.30
N ASP A 10 3.34 10.80 3.14
CA ASP A 10 3.54 10.85 4.60
C ASP A 10 3.62 9.44 5.19
N ALA A 11 4.69 9.15 5.93
CA ALA A 11 4.92 7.81 6.48
C ALA A 11 3.87 7.43 7.54
N THR A 12 3.49 8.36 8.41
CA THR A 12 2.52 8.10 9.48
C THR A 12 1.13 7.87 8.93
N VAL A 13 0.72 8.63 7.91
CA VAL A 13 -0.55 8.42 7.22
C VAL A 13 -0.55 7.08 6.48
N ARG A 14 0.54 6.76 5.77
CA ARG A 14 0.67 5.50 5.03
C ARG A 14 0.55 4.27 5.94
N GLU A 15 1.26 4.26 7.06
CA GLU A 15 1.19 3.18 8.06
C GLU A 15 -0.21 3.04 8.65
N SER A 16 -0.85 4.17 9.01
CA SER A 16 -2.23 4.16 9.54
C SER A 16 -3.25 3.56 8.55
N LEU A 17 -3.09 3.84 7.24
CA LEU A 17 -3.94 3.27 6.19
C LEU A 17 -3.69 1.78 5.98
N ILE A 18 -2.42 1.36 6.01
CA ILE A 18 -2.04 -0.05 5.90
C ILE A 18 -2.66 -0.84 7.04
N ASP A 19 -2.46 -0.41 8.29
CA ASP A 19 -3.00 -1.07 9.48
C ASP A 19 -4.52 -1.23 9.40
N LEU A 20 -5.24 -0.18 8.99
CA LEU A 20 -6.70 -0.21 8.86
C LEU A 20 -7.17 -1.25 7.82
N LEU A 21 -6.50 -1.32 6.68
CA LEU A 21 -6.84 -2.24 5.60
C LEU A 21 -6.47 -3.69 5.96
N GLU A 22 -5.36 -3.90 6.65
CA GLU A 22 -4.98 -5.22 7.17
C GLU A 22 -5.98 -5.72 8.22
N ILE A 23 -6.44 -4.84 9.14
CA ILE A 23 -7.52 -5.14 10.09
C ILE A 23 -8.82 -5.54 9.37
N ALA A 24 -9.10 -4.92 8.22
CA ALA A 24 -10.24 -5.26 7.38
C ALA A 24 -10.07 -6.59 6.60
N GLY A 25 -8.91 -7.26 6.71
CA GLY A 25 -8.64 -8.56 6.12
C GLY A 25 -8.04 -8.53 4.72
N TYR A 26 -7.50 -7.38 4.29
CA TYR A 26 -6.78 -7.26 3.02
C TYR A 26 -5.28 -7.57 3.19
N GLU A 27 -4.65 -8.01 2.10
CA GLU A 27 -3.19 -7.99 2.00
C GLU A 27 -2.79 -6.61 1.48
N VAL A 28 -1.89 -5.91 2.16
CA VAL A 28 -1.59 -4.51 1.85
C VAL A 28 -0.09 -4.30 1.69
N ILE A 29 0.28 -3.53 0.68
CA ILE A 29 1.65 -3.09 0.45
C ILE A 29 1.69 -1.56 0.30
N GLY A 30 2.75 -0.93 0.79
CA GLY A 30 2.91 0.53 0.80
C GLY A 30 4.00 1.03 -0.13
N ALA A 31 3.78 2.19 -0.74
CA ALA A 31 4.77 2.95 -1.49
C ALA A 31 4.83 4.40 -1.02
N ALA A 32 6.03 4.95 -0.87
CA ALA A 32 6.22 6.32 -0.40
C ALA A 32 6.06 7.39 -1.49
N ASN A 33 5.86 6.99 -2.75
CA ASN A 33 5.66 7.87 -3.89
C ASN A 33 5.19 7.09 -5.12
N GLY A 34 4.78 7.82 -6.16
CA GLY A 34 4.30 7.25 -7.41
C GLY A 34 5.30 6.34 -8.13
N ASN A 35 6.60 6.66 -8.11
CA ASN A 35 7.62 5.83 -8.78
C ASN A 35 7.74 4.45 -8.13
N GLN A 36 7.80 4.40 -6.80
CA GLN A 36 7.79 3.13 -6.06
C GLN A 36 6.48 2.38 -6.29
N GLY A 37 5.34 3.07 -6.26
CA GLY A 37 4.03 2.46 -6.48
C GLY A 37 3.90 1.85 -7.88
N LEU A 38 4.41 2.54 -8.90
CA LEU A 38 4.37 2.07 -10.27
C LEU A 38 5.22 0.82 -10.48
N VAL A 39 6.40 0.75 -9.84
CA VAL A 39 7.25 -0.46 -9.84
C VAL A 39 6.53 -1.64 -9.16
N LEU A 40 5.95 -1.41 -7.99
CA LEU A 40 5.23 -2.45 -7.23
C LEU A 40 4.00 -2.97 -8.00
N ALA A 41 3.20 -2.07 -8.57
CA ALA A 41 2.02 -2.43 -9.36
C ALA A 41 2.35 -3.25 -10.61
N GLN A 42 3.55 -3.11 -11.17
CA GLN A 42 4.01 -3.89 -12.32
C GLN A 42 4.59 -5.25 -11.93
N GLN A 43 5.17 -5.37 -10.72
CA GLN A 43 5.80 -6.61 -10.25
C GLN A 43 4.79 -7.58 -9.62
N GLU A 44 3.70 -7.07 -9.05
CA GLU A 44 2.72 -7.87 -8.32
C GLU A 44 1.27 -7.57 -8.76
N PRO A 45 0.85 -8.06 -9.95
CA PRO A 45 -0.51 -7.89 -10.49
C PRO A 45 -1.58 -8.79 -9.86
#